data_AF-A0AAJ4YBE0-F1
#
_entry.id   AF-A0AAJ4YBE0-F1
#
_cell.length_a   1.000
_cell.length_b   1.000
_cell.length_c   1.000
_cell.angle_alpha   90.00
_cell.angle_beta   90.00
_cell.angle_gamma   90.00
#
_symmetry.space_group_name_H-M   'P 1'
#
loop_
_entity.id
_entity.type
_entity.pdbx_description
1 polymer ?
#
loop_
_entity_poly.entity_id
_entity_poly.type
_entity_poly.pdbx_seq_one_letter_code
_entity_poly.pdbx_strand_id
1 'polypeptide(L)'
;MHARPAASGCTALLLYGEVQKEVLAATLAQDFGIEAEFEPSGVRFLERPDGTGEACEESRRHGHVGFWATVGLRIEPGPHGSGGVFTYEAELGALPRAFYQAIEETVHATLLTGRRGRPVTDYRVTLVRSGFAAPLSTAADFRGLTPVVPRRALERAGARVYEPYHAFEVELPFDAPAPVAARLVAGELPARHVREVELRLPGLTHGEGVWWSCPSGDRRV
;
A
#
# COMPACT_ATOMS: atom_id res chain seq x y z
N MET A 1 -7.29 -9.39 6.82
CA MET A 1 -6.91 -10.09 5.58
C MET A 1 -7.50 -9.31 4.42
N HIS A 2 -6.70 -8.87 3.45
CA HIS A 2 -7.20 -8.25 2.22
C HIS A 2 -6.94 -9.19 1.05
N ALA A 3 -7.99 -9.58 0.35
CA ALA A 3 -7.91 -10.41 -0.85
C ALA A 3 -8.20 -9.56 -2.08
N ARG A 4 -7.42 -9.74 -3.15
CA ARG A 4 -7.70 -9.13 -4.45
C ARG A 4 -7.40 -10.11 -5.58
N PRO A 5 -8.20 -10.12 -6.65
CA PRO A 5 -7.84 -10.85 -7.85
C PRO A 5 -6.58 -10.25 -8.49
N ALA A 6 -5.68 -11.10 -8.95
CA ALA A 6 -4.52 -10.75 -9.75
C ALA A 6 -4.83 -10.97 -11.24
N ALA A 7 -4.14 -10.25 -12.12
CA ALA A 7 -4.34 -10.33 -13.56
C ALA A 7 -4.06 -11.73 -14.16
N SER A 8 -3.32 -12.58 -13.42
CA SER A 8 -3.01 -13.97 -13.79
C SER A 8 -4.15 -14.96 -13.52
N GLY A 9 -5.28 -14.53 -12.95
CA GLY A 9 -6.35 -15.42 -12.47
C GLY A 9 -6.12 -15.96 -11.06
N CYS A 10 -4.97 -15.63 -10.43
CA CYS A 10 -4.69 -15.95 -9.03
C CYS A 10 -5.37 -14.94 -8.09
N THR A 11 -5.54 -15.30 -6.81
CA THR A 11 -5.96 -14.36 -5.76
C THR A 11 -4.76 -13.98 -4.90
N ALA A 12 -4.46 -12.69 -4.80
CA ALA A 12 -3.41 -12.17 -3.93
C ALA A 12 -3.98 -11.83 -2.55
N LEU A 13 -3.30 -12.27 -1.50
CA LEU A 13 -3.68 -12.04 -0.10
C LEU A 13 -2.61 -11.20 0.61
N LEU A 14 -3.07 -10.24 1.42
CA LEU A 14 -2.25 -9.58 2.44
C LEU A 14 -2.45 -10.29 3.77
N LEU A 15 -1.38 -10.93 4.22
CA LEU A 15 -1.27 -11.68 5.47
C LEU A 15 -0.29 -10.98 6.40
N TYR A 16 -0.47 -11.21 7.70
CA TYR A 16 0.40 -10.68 8.76
C TYR A 16 1.47 -11.68 9.22
N GLY A 17 1.40 -12.94 8.76
CA GLY A 17 2.40 -13.97 9.05
C GLY A 17 2.14 -15.26 8.27
N GLU A 18 3.18 -16.08 8.12
CA GLU A 18 3.12 -17.31 7.31
C GLU A 18 2.16 -18.35 7.88
N VAL A 19 2.06 -18.47 9.21
CA VAL A 19 1.13 -19.42 9.88
C VAL A 19 -0.32 -19.21 9.44
N GLN A 20 -0.69 -17.98 9.04
CA GLN A 20 -2.03 -17.68 8.55
C GLN A 20 -2.35 -18.39 7.23
N LYS A 21 -1.34 -18.75 6.42
CA LYS A 21 -1.55 -19.50 5.18
C LYS A 21 -2.05 -20.91 5.46
N GLU A 22 -1.45 -21.60 6.43
CA GLU A 22 -1.81 -22.98 6.77
C GLU A 22 -3.23 -23.04 7.33
N VAL A 23 -3.55 -22.11 8.24
CA VAL A 23 -4.91 -21.99 8.78
C VAL A 23 -5.91 -21.69 7.66
N LEU A 24 -5.58 -20.75 6.76
CA LEU A 24 -6.47 -20.41 5.66
C LEU A 24 -6.64 -21.56 4.65
N ALA A 25 -5.57 -22.28 4.32
CA ALA A 25 -5.64 -23.46 3.46
C ALA A 25 -6.57 -24.52 4.07
N ALA A 26 -6.41 -24.79 5.37
CA ALA A 26 -7.26 -25.73 6.09
C ALA A 26 -8.72 -25.27 6.09
N THR A 27 -9.00 -24.00 6.39
CA THR A 27 -10.36 -23.44 6.36
C THR A 27 -10.98 -23.53 4.97
N LEU A 28 -10.24 -23.18 3.92
CA LEU A 28 -10.73 -23.26 2.54
C LEU A 28 -11.06 -24.70 2.13
N ALA A 29 -10.23 -25.66 2.51
CA ALA A 29 -10.45 -27.06 2.22
C ALA A 29 -11.64 -27.63 3.02
N GLN A 30 -11.72 -27.33 4.32
CA GLN A 30 -12.72 -27.88 5.23
C GLN A 30 -14.12 -27.29 5.01
N ASP A 31 -14.21 -25.96 4.91
CA ASP A 31 -15.50 -25.27 4.90
C ASP A 31 -16.05 -25.09 3.48
N PHE A 32 -15.16 -25.05 2.47
CA PHE A 32 -15.53 -24.72 1.09
C PHE A 32 -15.08 -25.78 0.07
N GLY A 33 -14.32 -26.81 0.46
CA GLY A 33 -13.81 -27.82 -0.47
C GLY A 33 -12.80 -27.26 -1.48
N ILE A 34 -12.17 -26.12 -1.18
CA ILE A 34 -11.21 -25.45 -2.06
C ILE A 34 -9.79 -25.81 -1.61
N GLU A 35 -9.07 -26.54 -2.44
CA GLU A 35 -7.63 -26.74 -2.26
C GLU A 35 -6.88 -25.48 -2.71
N ALA A 36 -6.09 -24.91 -1.80
CA ALA A 36 -5.34 -23.68 -2.03
C ALA A 36 -3.84 -23.93 -1.87
N GLU A 37 -3.08 -23.72 -2.94
CA GLU A 37 -1.62 -23.68 -2.91
C GLU A 37 -1.15 -22.22 -2.81
N PHE A 38 -0.27 -21.94 -1.84
CA PHE A 38 0.28 -20.60 -1.63
C PHE A 38 1.73 -20.52 -2.07
N GLU A 39 2.04 -19.55 -2.92
CA GLU A 39 3.42 -19.17 -3.22
C GLU A 39 4.14 -18.60 -1.97
N PRO A 40 5.49 -18.57 -1.97
CA PRO A 40 6.25 -17.85 -0.95
C PRO A 40 5.78 -16.40 -0.81
N SER A 41 5.64 -15.91 0.42
CA SER A 41 5.21 -14.52 0.61
C SER A 41 6.28 -13.56 0.13
N GLY A 42 5.89 -12.63 -0.74
CA GLY A 42 6.69 -11.46 -1.08
C GLY A 42 6.40 -10.30 -0.14
N VAL A 43 7.44 -9.50 0.15
CA VAL A 43 7.25 -8.23 0.86
C VAL A 43 6.73 -7.17 -0.09
N ARG A 44 5.70 -6.43 0.35
CA ARG A 44 5.14 -5.33 -0.41
C ARG A 44 5.93 -4.05 -0.16
N PHE A 45 6.77 -3.69 -1.11
CA PHE A 45 7.39 -2.36 -1.16
C PHE A 45 6.33 -1.28 -1.35
N LEU A 46 6.55 -0.12 -0.75
CA LEU A 46 5.63 1.02 -0.75
C LEU A 46 6.29 2.21 -1.47
N GLU A 47 5.48 3.05 -2.11
CA GLU A 47 5.89 4.34 -2.66
C GLU A 47 5.38 5.48 -1.78
N ARG A 48 6.16 6.56 -1.63
CA ARG A 48 5.71 7.81 -0.99
C ARG A 48 6.05 9.02 -1.85
N PRO A 49 5.19 10.06 -1.90
CA PRO A 49 5.53 11.33 -2.54
C PRO A 49 6.79 11.95 -1.90
N ASP A 50 7.68 12.52 -2.71
CA ASP A 50 8.89 13.21 -2.22
C ASP A 50 8.64 14.68 -1.88
N GLY A 51 7.68 15.28 -2.56
CA GLY A 51 7.29 16.67 -2.39
C GLY A 51 5.85 16.90 -2.87
N THR A 52 5.53 18.15 -3.13
CA THR A 52 4.20 18.56 -3.58
C THR A 52 4.13 18.58 -5.11
N GLY A 53 3.07 18.01 -5.68
CA GLY A 53 2.80 18.05 -7.11
C GLY A 53 1.32 18.27 -7.39
N GLU A 54 1.02 19.13 -8.35
CA GLU A 54 -0.35 19.43 -8.77
C GLU A 54 -0.57 19.03 -10.23
N ALA A 55 -1.77 18.57 -10.58
CA ALA A 55 -2.18 18.39 -11.96
C ALA A 55 -3.66 18.72 -12.11
N CYS A 56 -4.06 19.16 -13.30
CA CYS A 56 -5.45 19.46 -13.61
C CYS A 56 -5.78 19.02 -15.03
N GLU A 57 -6.97 18.46 -15.20
CA GLU A 57 -7.60 18.24 -16.49
C GLU A 57 -8.94 18.94 -16.51
N GLU A 58 -9.15 19.77 -17.53
CA GLU A 58 -10.35 20.59 -17.67
C GLU A 58 -11.20 20.15 -18.86
N SER A 59 -12.51 20.15 -18.67
CA SER A 59 -13.45 19.94 -19.77
C SER A 59 -13.35 21.09 -20.78
N ARG A 60 -13.00 20.78 -22.03
CA ARG A 60 -12.96 21.78 -23.12
C ARG A 60 -14.39 22.06 -23.60
N ARG A 61 -14.82 23.32 -23.47
CA ARG A 61 -16.19 23.75 -23.85
C ARG A 61 -16.49 23.70 -25.35
N HIS A 62 -15.49 23.68 -26.23
CA HIS A 62 -15.66 23.67 -27.69
C HIS A 62 -14.91 22.50 -28.33
N GLY A 63 -15.57 21.78 -29.24
CA GLY A 63 -14.97 20.65 -29.99
C GLY A 63 -14.70 19.41 -29.12
N HIS A 64 -15.69 18.98 -28.32
CA HIS A 64 -15.51 17.99 -27.27
C HIS A 64 -15.00 16.63 -27.77
N VAL A 65 -13.83 16.23 -27.26
CA VAL A 65 -13.32 14.86 -27.27
C VAL A 65 -12.82 14.61 -25.85
N GLY A 66 -13.52 13.77 -25.08
CA GLY A 66 -13.17 13.45 -23.70
C GLY A 66 -14.35 13.56 -22.73
N PHE A 67 -14.03 13.64 -21.44
CA PHE A 67 -14.99 13.59 -20.34
C PHE A 67 -15.63 14.97 -20.07
N TRP A 68 -16.91 14.96 -19.69
CA TRP A 68 -17.62 16.15 -19.20
C TRP A 68 -17.30 16.44 -17.73
N ALA A 69 -16.03 16.51 -17.37
CA ALA A 69 -15.59 16.75 -16.00
C ALA A 69 -14.30 17.58 -15.99
N THR A 70 -14.15 18.42 -14.96
CA THR A 70 -12.89 19.08 -14.61
C THR A 70 -12.45 18.56 -13.25
N VAL A 71 -11.22 18.08 -13.15
CA VAL A 71 -10.60 17.61 -11.90
C VAL A 71 -9.16 18.11 -11.83
N GLY A 72 -8.85 18.85 -10.77
CA GLY A 72 -7.50 19.24 -10.38
C GLY A 72 -7.17 18.75 -8.99
N LEU A 73 -6.05 18.04 -8.87
CA LEU A 73 -5.58 17.45 -7.62
C LEU A 73 -4.18 17.94 -7.28
N ARG A 74 -3.96 18.21 -6.00
CA ARG A 74 -2.63 18.33 -5.38
C ARG A 74 -2.31 17.04 -4.62
N ILE A 75 -1.11 16.50 -4.79
CA ILE A 75 -0.54 15.41 -4.00
C ILE A 75 0.63 15.95 -3.18
N GLU A 76 0.68 15.57 -1.91
CA GLU A 76 1.72 15.99 -0.96
C GLU A 76 2.11 14.81 -0.05
N PRO A 77 3.32 14.80 0.52
CA PRO A 77 3.69 13.82 1.52
C PRO A 77 2.83 13.97 2.78
N GLY A 78 2.26 12.87 3.24
CA GLY A 78 1.58 12.75 4.52
C GLY A 78 2.54 12.34 5.64
N PRO A 79 2.11 12.44 6.92
CA PRO A 79 2.86 11.88 8.03
C PRO A 79 3.14 10.38 7.83
N HIS A 80 4.28 9.89 8.32
CA HIS A 80 4.56 8.45 8.26
C HIS A 80 3.48 7.63 8.97
N GLY A 81 3.00 6.58 8.29
CA GLY A 81 1.92 5.73 8.78
C GLY A 81 0.52 6.33 8.66
N SER A 82 0.34 7.51 8.03
CA SER A 82 -0.98 8.10 7.84
C SER A 82 -1.83 7.38 6.79
N GLY A 83 -1.22 6.55 5.94
CA GLY A 83 -1.92 5.95 4.80
C GLY A 83 -2.29 6.99 3.75
N GLY A 84 -3.39 6.76 3.03
CA GLY A 84 -3.90 7.70 2.02
C GLY A 84 -5.00 8.58 2.59
N VAL A 85 -4.77 9.90 2.58
CA VAL A 85 -5.76 10.89 3.02
C VAL A 85 -6.26 11.68 1.81
N PHE A 86 -7.58 11.77 1.64
CA PHE A 86 -8.22 12.63 0.64
C PHE A 86 -8.92 13.81 1.31
N THR A 87 -8.75 15.00 0.75
CA THR A 87 -9.37 16.25 1.22
C THR A 87 -9.79 17.09 0.01
N TYR A 88 -10.52 18.16 0.24
CA TYR A 88 -10.88 19.12 -0.79
C TYR A 88 -10.71 20.54 -0.24
N GLU A 89 -10.21 21.44 -1.07
CA GLU A 89 -10.26 22.87 -0.79
C GLU A 89 -11.70 23.35 -1.00
N ALA A 90 -12.19 24.22 -0.12
CA ALA A 90 -13.55 24.74 -0.19
C ALA A 90 -13.69 25.63 -1.43
N GLU A 91 -14.11 25.05 -2.56
CA GLU A 91 -14.46 25.81 -3.76
C GLU A 91 -15.86 26.45 -3.64
N LEU A 92 -16.00 27.66 -4.17
CA LEU A 92 -17.26 28.38 -4.35
C LEU A 92 -18.13 27.66 -5.39
N GLY A 93 -18.88 26.65 -4.95
CA GLY A 93 -19.84 25.88 -5.73
C GLY A 93 -19.77 24.40 -5.37
N ALA A 94 -20.82 23.86 -4.76
CA ALA A 94 -20.83 22.47 -4.34
C ALA A 94 -20.98 21.53 -5.55
N LEU A 95 -19.93 20.77 -5.86
CA LEU A 95 -20.06 19.55 -6.67
C LEU A 95 -21.14 18.65 -6.01
N PRO A 96 -22.02 18.00 -6.78
CA PRO A 96 -22.88 16.96 -6.25
C PRO A 96 -22.07 15.89 -5.52
N ARG A 97 -22.57 15.41 -4.36
CA ARG A 97 -21.88 14.42 -3.51
C ARG A 97 -21.41 13.18 -4.27
N ALA A 98 -22.20 12.72 -5.25
CA ALA A 98 -21.85 11.57 -6.08
C ALA A 98 -20.56 11.77 -6.88
N PHE A 99 -20.25 13.00 -7.28
CA PHE A 99 -19.02 13.32 -8.02
C PHE A 99 -17.81 13.39 -7.08
N TYR A 100 -17.96 13.97 -5.88
CA TYR A 100 -16.92 13.88 -4.85
C TYR A 100 -16.54 12.44 -4.54
N GLN A 101 -17.54 11.59 -4.28
CA GLN A 101 -17.31 10.17 -3.99
C GLN A 101 -16.63 9.46 -5.17
N ALA A 102 -17.09 9.72 -6.40
CA ALA A 102 -16.48 9.13 -7.58
C ALA A 102 -14.99 9.52 -7.74
N ILE A 103 -14.63 10.77 -7.44
CA ILE A 103 -13.23 11.23 -7.48
C ILE A 103 -12.42 10.53 -6.38
N GLU A 104 -12.86 10.59 -5.13
CA GLU A 104 -12.14 10.04 -3.97
C GLU A 104 -11.86 8.53 -4.11
N GLU A 105 -12.90 7.75 -4.41
CA GLU A 105 -12.77 6.30 -4.63
C GLU A 105 -11.75 5.99 -5.75
N THR A 106 -11.81 6.77 -6.84
CA THR A 106 -10.93 6.59 -7.99
C THR A 106 -9.49 6.99 -7.68
N VAL A 107 -9.27 8.01 -6.85
CA VAL A 107 -7.93 8.40 -6.37
C VAL A 107 -7.31 7.26 -5.58
N HIS A 108 -8.02 6.73 -4.58
CA HIS A 108 -7.52 5.61 -3.77
C HIS A 108 -7.23 4.38 -4.62
N ALA A 109 -8.13 4.02 -5.54
CA ALA A 109 -7.92 2.89 -6.45
C ALA A 109 -6.72 3.11 -7.38
N THR A 110 -6.53 4.33 -7.90
CA THR A 110 -5.42 4.66 -8.80
C THR A 110 -4.07 4.57 -8.08
N LEU A 111 -4.01 5.04 -6.83
CA LEU A 111 -2.78 5.05 -6.03
C LEU A 111 -2.40 3.69 -5.42
N LEU A 112 -3.20 2.63 -5.66
CA LEU A 112 -2.75 1.25 -5.43
C LEU A 112 -1.60 0.84 -6.35
N THR A 113 -1.40 1.56 -7.46
CA THR A 113 -0.30 1.38 -8.41
C THR A 113 0.34 2.73 -8.70
N GLY A 114 1.41 3.03 -7.97
CA GLY A 114 2.25 4.21 -8.12
C GLY A 114 3.13 4.18 -9.35
N ARG A 115 4.10 5.09 -9.41
CA ARG A 115 4.94 5.30 -10.60
C ARG A 115 5.86 4.12 -10.88
N ARG A 116 6.34 3.45 -9.84
CA ARG A 116 7.18 2.24 -9.95
C ARG A 116 6.35 0.95 -9.80
N GLY A 117 5.02 1.05 -9.97
CA GLY A 117 4.11 -0.09 -9.88
C GLY A 117 3.87 -0.59 -8.46
N ARG A 118 4.29 0.16 -7.42
CA ARG A 118 4.06 -0.17 -6.02
C ARG A 118 2.93 0.70 -5.45
N PRO A 119 2.16 0.24 -4.46
CA PRO A 119 1.19 1.09 -3.81
C PRO A 119 1.81 2.36 -3.23
N VAL A 120 1.12 3.46 -3.39
CA VAL A 120 1.50 4.72 -2.75
C VAL A 120 0.84 4.77 -1.37
N THR A 121 1.59 5.18 -0.35
CA THR A 121 1.11 5.42 1.02
C THR A 121 1.59 6.77 1.52
N ASP A 122 1.12 7.17 2.70
CA ASP A 122 1.52 8.36 3.43
C ASP A 122 1.48 9.58 2.52
N TYR A 123 0.30 9.79 1.94
CA TYR A 123 0.02 10.89 1.03
C TYR A 123 -1.20 11.66 1.50
N ARG A 124 -1.22 12.95 1.18
CA ARG A 124 -2.43 13.77 1.19
C ARG A 124 -2.75 14.17 -0.25
N VAL A 125 -3.94 13.81 -0.71
CA VAL A 125 -4.52 14.30 -1.97
C VAL A 125 -5.56 15.36 -1.62
N THR A 126 -5.50 16.48 -2.32
CA THR A 126 -6.45 17.59 -2.16
C THR A 126 -7.10 17.89 -3.50
N LEU A 127 -8.43 17.89 -3.56
CA LEU A 127 -9.16 18.43 -4.71
C LEU A 127 -9.08 19.96 -4.66
N VAL A 128 -8.34 20.53 -5.61
CA VAL A 128 -8.05 21.98 -5.71
C VAL A 128 -8.76 22.64 -6.87
N ARG A 129 -9.25 21.85 -7.84
CA ARG A 129 -10.10 22.33 -8.93
C ARG A 129 -11.20 21.34 -9.25
N SER A 130 -12.42 21.83 -9.42
CA SER A 130 -13.51 21.00 -9.91
C SER A 130 -14.46 21.74 -10.85
N GLY A 131 -15.16 20.98 -11.69
CA GLY A 131 -16.15 21.53 -12.59
C GLY A 131 -16.98 20.46 -13.28
N PHE A 132 -18.25 20.79 -13.52
CA PHE A 132 -19.20 19.94 -14.23
C PHE A 132 -20.14 20.79 -15.08
N ALA A 133 -20.76 20.19 -16.08
CA ALA A 133 -21.75 20.78 -16.97
C ALA A 133 -23.05 19.98 -16.87
N ALA A 134 -24.02 20.50 -16.13
CA ALA A 134 -25.36 19.89 -16.10
C ALA A 134 -26.11 20.15 -17.42
N PRO A 135 -26.85 19.17 -17.97
CA PRO A 135 -27.06 17.81 -17.47
C PRO A 135 -26.07 16.77 -18.04
N LEU A 136 -25.01 17.19 -18.73
CA LEU A 136 -24.10 16.33 -19.50
C LEU A 136 -23.17 15.49 -18.62
N SER A 137 -22.68 16.05 -17.51
CA SER A 137 -21.73 15.38 -16.63
C SER A 137 -22.36 14.23 -15.87
N THR A 138 -21.68 13.08 -15.89
CA THR A 138 -22.05 11.89 -15.13
C THR A 138 -20.93 11.48 -14.17
N ALA A 139 -21.24 10.65 -13.18
CA ALA A 139 -20.21 10.07 -12.31
C ALA A 139 -19.19 9.21 -13.09
N ALA A 140 -19.58 8.66 -14.25
CA ALA A 140 -18.68 7.90 -15.11
C ALA A 140 -17.60 8.80 -15.74
N ASP A 141 -17.93 10.06 -16.07
CA ASP A 141 -16.96 11.05 -16.54
C ASP A 141 -15.86 11.29 -15.51
N PHE A 142 -16.25 11.47 -14.24
CA PHE A 142 -15.30 11.63 -13.14
C PHE A 142 -14.43 10.38 -12.93
N ARG A 143 -15.02 9.18 -12.93
CA ARG A 143 -14.24 7.93 -12.81
C ARG A 143 -13.30 7.69 -13.99
N GLY A 144 -13.65 8.15 -15.18
CA GLY A 144 -12.82 8.03 -16.38
C GLY A 144 -11.66 9.04 -16.43
N LEU A 145 -11.90 10.29 -16.01
CA LEU A 145 -10.89 11.35 -16.00
C LEU A 145 -9.91 11.22 -14.83
N THR A 146 -10.44 10.94 -13.64
CA THR A 146 -9.69 10.99 -12.38
C THR A 146 -8.41 10.18 -12.40
N PRO A 147 -8.29 8.96 -12.98
CA PRO A 147 -7.05 8.18 -12.95
C PRO A 147 -5.83 8.85 -13.62
N VAL A 148 -6.04 9.85 -14.47
CA VAL A 148 -4.96 10.59 -15.16
C VAL A 148 -4.32 11.62 -14.22
N VAL A 149 -5.15 12.28 -13.41
CA VAL A 149 -4.75 13.46 -12.62
C VAL A 149 -3.77 13.14 -11.48
N PRO A 150 -4.04 12.18 -10.55
CA PRO A 150 -3.14 11.86 -9.46
C PRO A 150 -1.85 11.21 -9.95
N ARG A 151 -1.87 10.50 -11.10
CA ARG A 151 -0.64 9.97 -11.71
C ARG A 151 0.30 11.10 -12.14
N ARG A 152 -0.22 12.10 -12.85
CA ARG A 152 0.57 13.28 -13.25
C ARG A 152 0.99 14.13 -12.06
N ALA A 153 0.13 14.29 -11.06
CA ALA A 153 0.47 14.98 -9.83
C ALA A 153 1.62 14.27 -9.08
N LEU A 154 1.56 12.93 -8.97
CA LEU A 154 2.61 12.11 -8.37
C LEU A 154 3.91 12.12 -9.19
N GLU A 155 3.82 12.17 -10.53
CA GLU A 155 4.98 12.36 -11.40
C GLU A 155 5.71 13.66 -11.10
N ARG A 156 4.97 14.76 -10.94
CA ARG A 156 5.51 16.09 -10.60
C ARG A 156 6.04 16.15 -9.17
N ALA A 157 5.35 15.51 -8.22
CA ALA A 157 5.77 15.41 -6.82
C ALA A 157 7.06 14.60 -6.63
N GLY A 158 7.35 13.67 -7.55
CA GLY A 158 8.35 12.63 -7.34
C GLY A 158 7.84 11.55 -6.37
N ALA A 159 8.48 10.38 -6.41
CA ALA A 159 8.17 9.29 -5.47
C ALA A 159 9.40 8.44 -5.15
N ARG A 160 9.51 8.01 -3.90
CA ARG A 160 10.54 7.07 -3.42
C ARG A 160 9.94 5.76 -3.00
N VAL A 161 10.72 4.69 -3.20
CA VAL A 161 10.35 3.34 -2.75
C VAL A 161 10.92 3.10 -1.36
N TYR A 162 10.11 2.46 -0.54
CA TYR A 162 10.42 2.06 0.81
C TYR A 162 10.19 0.57 0.97
N GLU A 163 11.12 -0.06 1.69
CA GLU A 163 11.05 -1.44 2.09
C GLU A 163 10.63 -1.55 3.56
N PRO A 164 9.62 -2.35 3.90
CA PRO A 164 9.27 -2.69 5.28
C PRO A 164 10.42 -3.35 6.05
N TYR A 165 10.63 -2.93 7.29
CA TYR A 165 11.64 -3.46 8.20
C TYR A 165 11.00 -4.02 9.47
N HIS A 166 11.64 -5.01 10.07
CA HIS A 166 11.29 -5.58 11.36
C HIS A 166 12.38 -5.29 12.38
N ALA A 167 11.99 -4.92 13.58
CA ALA A 167 12.85 -4.98 14.75
C ALA A 167 12.82 -6.42 15.27
N PHE A 168 13.95 -6.88 15.76
CA PHE A 168 14.08 -8.25 16.24
C PHE A 168 14.93 -8.35 17.49
N GLU A 169 14.71 -9.43 18.22
CA GLU A 169 15.58 -9.87 19.30
C GLU A 169 15.80 -11.39 19.19
N VAL A 170 17.05 -11.81 19.37
CA VAL A 170 17.49 -13.21 19.43
C VAL A 170 18.04 -13.46 20.81
N GLU A 171 17.65 -14.54 21.46
CA GLU A 171 18.37 -15.14 22.58
C GLU A 171 19.15 -16.35 22.09
N LEU A 172 20.48 -16.30 22.18
CA LEU A 172 21.37 -17.40 21.81
C LEU A 172 21.85 -18.13 23.07
N PRO A 173 21.82 -19.48 23.12
CA PRO A 173 22.44 -20.24 24.19
C PRO A 173 23.96 -20.02 24.19
N PHE A 174 24.57 -20.10 25.37
CA PHE A 174 26.03 -20.08 25.53
C PHE A 174 26.51 -21.52 25.77
N ASP A 175 27.60 -21.93 25.12
CA ASP A 175 28.30 -23.21 25.41
C ASP A 175 29.02 -23.23 26.78
N ALA A 176 28.72 -22.28 27.70
CA ALA A 176 29.45 -22.12 28.95
C ALA A 176 28.78 -22.87 30.13
N PRO A 177 29.55 -23.63 30.94
CA PRO A 177 29.03 -24.43 32.06
C PRO A 177 28.71 -23.63 33.33
N ALA A 178 28.18 -22.40 33.22
CA ALA A 178 27.85 -21.52 34.35
C ALA A 178 26.35 -21.13 34.34
N PRO A 179 25.75 -20.79 35.50
CA PRO A 179 24.33 -20.50 35.56
C PRO A 179 24.07 -19.13 34.94
N VAL A 180 23.61 -19.14 33.68
CA VAL A 180 23.01 -18.03 32.94
C VAL A 180 23.97 -16.98 32.39
N ALA A 181 24.11 -16.97 31.06
CA ALA A 181 24.06 -15.74 30.26
C ALA A 181 23.75 -16.12 28.80
N ALA A 182 22.47 -16.18 28.43
CA ALA A 182 22.11 -16.19 27.01
C ALA A 182 22.57 -14.88 26.35
N ARG A 183 23.07 -14.93 25.11
CA ARG A 183 23.45 -13.72 24.38
C ARG A 183 22.24 -13.14 23.68
N LEU A 184 21.74 -12.02 24.17
CA LEU A 184 20.72 -11.24 23.50
C LEU A 184 21.34 -10.45 22.33
N VAL A 185 20.78 -10.59 21.13
CA VAL A 185 21.12 -9.79 19.95
C VAL A 185 19.87 -9.11 19.46
N ALA A 186 19.85 -7.77 19.50
CA ALA A 186 18.75 -6.97 18.98
C ALA A 186 19.19 -6.18 17.74
N GLY A 187 18.27 -5.93 16.83
CA GLY A 187 18.54 -5.13 15.64
C GLY A 187 17.31 -4.89 14.77
N GLU A 188 17.56 -4.40 13.56
CA GLU A 188 16.54 -4.30 12.51
C GLU A 188 16.98 -5.09 11.29
N LEU A 189 16.02 -5.69 10.58
CA LEU A 189 16.24 -6.33 9.29
C LEU A 189 15.14 -5.96 8.29
N PRO A 190 15.44 -6.00 6.98
CA PRO A 190 14.39 -5.98 5.96
C PRO A 190 13.39 -7.12 6.18
N ALA A 191 12.10 -6.84 6.07
CA ALA A 191 11.04 -7.84 6.28
C ALA A 191 11.21 -9.08 5.40
N ARG A 192 11.87 -8.96 4.24
CA ARG A 192 12.10 -10.07 3.30
C ARG A 192 13.02 -11.16 3.87
N HIS A 193 13.86 -10.84 4.85
CA HIS A 193 14.77 -11.81 5.47
C HIS A 193 14.20 -12.44 6.74
N VAL A 194 13.04 -11.99 7.24
CA VAL A 194 12.42 -12.53 8.48
C VAL A 194 12.19 -14.04 8.35
N ARG A 195 11.62 -14.48 7.22
CA ARG A 195 11.36 -15.91 6.98
C ARG A 195 12.64 -16.74 6.90
N GLU A 196 13.70 -16.19 6.31
CA GLU A 196 14.97 -16.87 6.23
C GLU A 196 15.57 -17.09 7.62
N VAL A 197 15.49 -16.06 8.49
CA VAL A 197 15.96 -16.16 9.88
C VAL A 197 15.15 -17.20 10.64
N GLU A 198 13.81 -17.16 10.58
CA GLU A 198 12.93 -18.13 11.25
C GLU A 198 13.26 -19.58 10.89
N LEU A 199 13.58 -19.86 9.63
CA LEU A 199 13.91 -21.20 9.15
C LEU A 199 15.33 -21.65 9.54
N ARG A 200 16.29 -20.72 9.58
CA ARG A 200 17.71 -21.05 9.84
C ARG A 200 18.07 -21.06 11.32
N LEU A 201 17.41 -20.23 12.14
CA LEU A 201 17.75 -20.06 13.54
C LEU A 201 17.80 -21.38 14.33
N PRO A 202 16.79 -22.29 14.24
CA PRO A 202 16.82 -23.54 14.98
C PRO A 202 18.04 -24.41 14.64
N GLY A 203 18.48 -24.42 13.37
CA GLY A 203 19.66 -25.17 12.95
C GLY A 203 20.97 -24.58 13.46
N LEU A 204 21.02 -23.26 13.65
CA LEU A 204 22.20 -22.56 14.18
C LEU A 204 22.32 -22.62 15.70
N THR A 205 21.22 -22.88 16.40
CA THR A 205 21.16 -22.86 17.87
C THR A 205 20.82 -24.22 18.46
N HIS A 206 20.93 -25.30 17.69
CA HIS A 206 20.50 -26.65 18.10
C HIS A 206 19.06 -26.71 18.65
N GLY A 207 18.18 -25.81 18.19
CA GLY A 207 16.79 -25.68 18.66
C GLY A 207 16.59 -24.90 19.96
N GLU A 208 17.65 -24.39 20.58
CA GLU A 208 17.57 -23.70 21.89
C GLU A 208 17.42 -22.18 21.78
N GLY A 209 17.67 -21.61 20.60
CA GLY A 209 17.57 -20.18 20.37
C GLY A 209 16.12 -19.72 20.27
N VAL A 210 15.80 -18.64 20.98
CA VAL A 210 14.49 -17.99 20.91
C VAL A 210 14.63 -16.72 20.06
N TRP A 211 13.66 -16.48 19.19
CA TRP A 211 13.62 -15.28 18.35
C TRP A 211 12.21 -14.73 18.32
N TRP A 212 12.10 -13.40 18.32
CA TRP A 212 10.89 -12.71 17.91
C TRP A 212 11.23 -11.52 17.02
N SER A 213 10.28 -11.15 16.18
CA SER A 213 10.36 -9.92 15.38
C SER A 213 9.01 -9.23 15.30
N CYS A 214 9.01 -7.92 15.16
CA CYS A 214 7.81 -7.12 14.94
C CYS A 214 8.06 -6.04 13.87
N PRO A 215 7.02 -5.61 13.13
CA PRO A 215 7.17 -4.50 12.19
C PRO A 215 7.69 -3.23 12.88
N SER A 216 8.70 -2.59 12.30
CA SER A 216 9.41 -1.43 12.87
C SER A 216 9.37 -0.18 11.99
N GLY A 217 8.54 -0.20 10.94
CA GLY A 217 8.47 0.84 9.93
C GLY A 217 9.09 0.38 8.61
N ASP A 218 9.62 1.32 7.84
CA ASP A 218 10.24 1.05 6.55
C ASP A 218 11.43 1.98 6.28
N ARG A 219 12.31 1.54 5.38
CA ARG A 219 13.53 2.26 5.00
C ARG A 219 13.52 2.52 3.51
N ARG A 220 14.08 3.67 3.11
CA ARG A 220 14.25 4.01 1.70
C ARG A 220 15.19 3.02 1.02
N VAL A 221 14.83 2.64 -0.21
CA VAL A 221 15.63 1.79 -1.12
C VAL A 221 16.22 2.62 -2.26
#